data_AF-A0A6I5CHA0-F1
#
_entry.id   AF-A0A6I5CHA0-F1
#
_cell.length_a   1.000
_cell.length_b   1.000
_cell.length_c   1.000
_cell.angle_alpha   90.00
_cell.angle_beta   90.00
_cell.angle_gamma   90.00
#
_symmetry.space_group_name_H-M   'P 1'
#
loop_
_entity.id
_entity.type
_entity.pdbx_description
1 polymer ?
#
loop_
_entity_poly.entity_id
_entity_poly.type
_entity_poly.pdbx_seq_one_letter_code
_entity_poly.pdbx_strand_id
1 'polypeptide(L)'
;MVHANPDSATPAGASRRTVLALLGASLAAVPLLGAVPQATAAPAAAPGLDDPAKKEIAMKLVSSAENSSLDWKAQYTYIEDIDDGRGYTAGIIGFCSGTGDMLDLVQLYTDRKPGNALAKYLPALRKVNGSDSHSG
;
A
#
# COMPACT_ATOMS: atom_id res chain seq x y z
N MET A 1 9.50 -17.62 -50.79
CA MET A 1 9.79 -19.06 -50.88
C MET A 1 8.48 -19.78 -50.60
N VAL A 2 7.86 -20.25 -51.67
CA VAL A 2 6.61 -21.03 -51.68
C VAL A 2 6.93 -22.44 -51.21
N HIS A 3 6.09 -23.06 -50.38
CA HIS A 3 5.59 -24.41 -50.63
C HIS A 3 4.29 -24.65 -49.87
N ALA A 4 3.36 -25.25 -50.61
CA ALA A 4 1.96 -25.42 -50.30
C ALA A 4 1.68 -26.65 -49.41
N ASN A 5 0.51 -26.62 -48.77
CA ASN A 5 -0.24 -27.74 -48.19
C ASN A 5 -0.56 -28.79 -49.28
N PRO A 6 -0.93 -30.06 -48.97
CA PRO A 6 -2.35 -30.29 -48.65
C PRO A 6 -2.70 -31.56 -47.82
N ASP A 7 -4.01 -31.67 -47.55
CA ASP A 7 -4.83 -32.88 -47.45
C ASP A 7 -4.71 -33.82 -46.23
N SER A 8 -5.80 -34.38 -45.66
CA SER A 8 -7.24 -34.23 -45.89
C SER A 8 -8.01 -35.07 -44.84
N ALA A 9 -9.33 -34.80 -44.78
CA ALA A 9 -10.44 -35.74 -44.54
C ALA A 9 -11.29 -35.55 -43.27
N THR A 10 -12.46 -34.93 -43.50
CA THR A 10 -13.72 -35.12 -42.77
C THR A 10 -14.48 -36.32 -43.36
N PRO A 11 -15.37 -36.99 -42.61
CA PRO A 11 -16.81 -36.95 -42.94
C PRO A 11 -17.66 -36.75 -41.66
N ALA A 12 -18.69 -35.90 -41.61
CA ALA A 12 -19.97 -35.85 -42.33
C ALA A 12 -21.06 -36.79 -41.75
N GLY A 13 -22.22 -36.19 -41.43
CA GLY A 13 -23.52 -36.84 -41.17
C GLY A 13 -24.02 -36.68 -39.72
N ALA A 14 -25.23 -36.19 -39.41
CA ALA A 14 -26.38 -35.82 -40.22
C ALA A 14 -27.28 -34.81 -39.49
N SER A 15 -27.98 -34.00 -40.28
CA SER A 15 -28.99 -33.03 -39.87
C SER A 15 -30.41 -33.62 -39.94
N ARG A 16 -31.35 -32.94 -39.26
CA ARG A 16 -32.82 -32.88 -39.42
C ARG A 16 -33.64 -33.66 -38.41
N ARG A 17 -34.33 -32.93 -37.52
CA ARG A 17 -35.77 -32.62 -37.70
C ARG A 17 -36.28 -31.64 -36.64
N THR A 18 -36.68 -30.48 -37.14
CA THR A 18 -37.64 -29.53 -36.58
C THR A 18 -38.87 -30.23 -36.01
N VAL A 19 -39.24 -29.92 -34.77
CA VAL A 19 -40.63 -30.01 -34.31
C VAL A 19 -41.00 -28.69 -33.67
N LEU A 20 -41.77 -27.93 -34.42
CA LEU A 20 -42.51 -26.75 -34.00
C LEU A 20 -43.79 -27.27 -33.32
N ALA A 21 -44.00 -26.97 -32.04
CA ALA A 21 -45.30 -27.11 -31.40
C ALA A 21 -45.77 -25.72 -30.97
N LEU A 22 -46.92 -25.33 -31.53
CA LEU A 22 -47.55 -24.02 -31.44
C LEU A 22 -48.87 -24.18 -30.66
N LEU A 23 -49.21 -23.11 -29.93
CA LEU A 23 -50.49 -22.76 -29.30
C LEU A 23 -50.81 -23.30 -27.88
N GLY A 24 -50.77 -22.35 -26.93
CA GLY A 24 -51.55 -22.34 -25.70
C GLY A 24 -51.67 -20.91 -25.21
N ALA A 25 -52.71 -20.20 -25.66
CA ALA A 25 -52.99 -18.82 -25.26
C ALA A 25 -53.73 -18.79 -23.91
N SER A 26 -53.15 -18.10 -22.93
CA SER A 26 -53.90 -17.54 -21.79
C SER A 26 -53.20 -16.27 -21.30
N LEU A 27 -53.74 -15.13 -21.74
CA LEU A 27 -53.44 -13.80 -21.23
C LEU A 27 -54.01 -13.68 -19.80
N ALA A 28 -53.16 -13.86 -18.79
CA ALA A 28 -53.41 -13.32 -17.47
C ALA A 28 -52.63 -12.01 -17.34
N ALA A 29 -53.31 -10.88 -17.59
CA ALA A 29 -52.76 -9.56 -17.35
C ALA A 29 -52.70 -9.30 -15.83
N VAL A 30 -51.50 -9.35 -15.26
CA VAL A 30 -51.22 -8.96 -13.87
C VAL A 30 -50.49 -7.62 -13.92
N PRO A 31 -51.09 -6.50 -13.51
CA PRO A 31 -50.36 -5.25 -13.38
C PRO A 31 -49.87 -5.12 -11.95
N LEU A 32 -48.60 -5.43 -11.69
CA LEU A 32 -47.89 -4.93 -10.52
C LEU A 32 -46.42 -4.76 -10.88
N LEU A 33 -46.08 -3.51 -11.22
CA LEU A 33 -44.77 -2.86 -11.08
C LEU A 33 -43.65 -3.82 -10.70
N GLY A 34 -43.05 -4.44 -11.72
CA GLY A 34 -41.84 -5.23 -11.55
C GLY A 34 -40.80 -4.38 -10.84
N ALA A 35 -40.34 -4.85 -9.69
CA ALA A 35 -39.28 -4.21 -8.92
C ALA A 35 -38.14 -3.86 -9.87
N VAL A 36 -37.85 -2.56 -10.00
CA VAL A 36 -36.58 -2.12 -10.58
C VAL A 36 -35.48 -2.85 -9.81
N PRO A 37 -34.53 -3.53 -10.49
CA PRO A 37 -33.36 -4.06 -9.79
C PRO A 37 -32.70 -2.89 -9.08
N GLN A 38 -32.85 -2.79 -7.77
CA GLN A 38 -32.02 -1.90 -6.98
C GLN A 38 -30.61 -2.45 -7.16
N ALA A 39 -29.78 -1.69 -7.88
CA ALA A 39 -28.36 -1.94 -7.91
C ALA A 39 -27.89 -1.97 -6.46
N THR A 40 -27.52 -3.15 -5.97
CA THR A 40 -26.89 -3.28 -4.67
C THR A 40 -25.60 -2.47 -4.75
N ALA A 41 -25.52 -1.39 -3.97
CA ALA A 41 -24.31 -0.59 -3.88
C ALA A 41 -23.12 -1.53 -3.66
N ALA A 42 -22.07 -1.37 -4.47
CA ALA A 42 -20.85 -2.11 -4.27
C ALA A 42 -20.40 -1.92 -2.80
N PRO A 43 -19.96 -2.98 -2.11
CA PRO A 43 -19.49 -2.84 -0.74
C PRO A 43 -18.42 -1.75 -0.69
N ALA A 44 -18.52 -0.87 0.31
CA ALA A 44 -17.51 0.15 0.52
C ALA A 44 -16.13 -0.51 0.63
N ALA A 45 -15.14 0.09 -0.04
CA ALA A 45 -13.78 -0.41 0.04
C ALA A 45 -13.31 -0.46 1.50
N ALA A 46 -12.60 -1.52 1.86
CA ALA A 46 -12.03 -1.63 3.20
C ALA A 46 -11.09 -0.45 3.48
N PRO A 47 -10.99 0.01 4.74
CA PRO A 47 -10.07 1.09 5.09
C PRO A 47 -8.62 0.75 4.72
N GLY A 48 -7.90 1.75 4.19
CA GLY A 48 -6.49 1.67 3.82
C GLY A 48 -5.54 1.73 5.02
N LEU A 49 -4.25 1.93 4.76
CA LEU A 49 -3.21 1.90 5.81
C LEU A 49 -3.27 3.11 6.76
N ASP A 50 -3.93 4.19 6.36
CA ASP A 50 -4.14 5.37 7.20
C ASP A 50 -5.22 5.18 8.27
N ASP A 51 -6.03 4.12 8.17
CA ASP A 51 -6.93 3.72 9.26
C ASP A 51 -6.09 3.46 10.53
N PRO A 52 -6.45 4.04 11.71
CA PRO A 52 -5.62 3.95 12.90
C PRO A 52 -5.25 2.53 13.32
N ALA A 53 -6.16 1.56 13.16
CA ALA A 53 -5.88 0.18 13.50
C ALA A 53 -4.95 -0.47 12.47
N LYS A 54 -5.14 -0.19 11.18
CA LYS A 54 -4.23 -0.67 10.12
C LYS A 54 -2.85 -0.03 10.21
N LYS A 55 -2.76 1.25 10.57
CA LYS A 55 -1.51 1.95 10.80
C LYS A 55 -0.73 1.34 11.96
N GLU A 56 -1.38 1.07 13.08
CA GLU A 56 -0.75 0.41 14.23
C GLU A 56 -0.19 -0.98 13.85
N ILE A 57 -0.93 -1.75 13.05
CA ILE A 57 -0.45 -3.04 12.52
C ILE A 57 0.76 -2.84 11.59
N ALA A 58 0.73 -1.83 10.72
CA ALA A 58 1.85 -1.50 9.84
C ALA A 58 3.13 -1.18 10.62
N MET A 59 3.03 -0.35 11.66
CA MET A 59 4.17 -0.01 12.52
C MET A 59 4.75 -1.25 13.23
N LYS A 60 3.89 -2.17 13.69
CA LYS A 60 4.31 -3.45 14.29
C LYS A 60 5.02 -4.37 13.30
N LEU A 61 4.53 -4.45 12.06
CA LEU A 61 5.16 -5.24 11.01
C LEU A 61 6.57 -4.72 10.71
N VAL A 62 6.73 -3.40 10.56
CA VAL A 62 8.05 -2.78 10.37
C VAL A 62 8.97 -3.08 11.55
N SER A 63 8.53 -2.80 12.79
CA SER A 63 9.39 -3.03 13.96
C SER A 63 9.75 -4.50 14.16
N SER A 64 8.91 -5.45 13.73
CA SER A 64 9.24 -6.87 13.80
C SER A 64 10.40 -7.25 12.88
N ALA A 65 10.49 -6.60 11.70
CA ALA A 65 11.57 -6.81 10.76
C ALA A 65 12.85 -6.07 11.21
N GLU A 66 12.71 -4.83 11.66
CA GLU A 66 13.86 -3.96 12.00
C GLU A 66 14.44 -4.23 13.39
N ASN A 67 13.61 -4.67 14.35
CA ASN A 67 13.99 -4.73 15.77
C ASN A 67 13.57 -6.02 16.47
N SER A 68 13.03 -7.01 15.76
CA SER A 68 12.52 -8.27 16.34
C SER A 68 11.53 -8.06 17.50
N SER A 69 10.75 -6.97 17.46
CA SER A 69 9.79 -6.56 18.50
C SER A 69 8.52 -6.00 17.87
N LEU A 70 7.39 -6.11 18.58
CA LEU A 70 6.15 -5.40 18.19
C LEU A 70 6.04 -4.03 18.88
N ASP A 71 6.90 -3.72 19.85
CA ASP A 71 6.91 -2.44 20.53
C ASP A 71 7.70 -1.39 19.73
N TRP A 72 7.09 -0.94 18.64
CA TRP A 72 7.69 0.07 17.76
C TRP A 72 7.96 1.41 18.48
N LYS A 73 7.23 1.70 19.56
CA LYS A 73 7.38 2.95 20.32
C LYS A 73 8.66 2.96 21.16
N ALA A 74 9.19 1.80 21.54
CA ALA A 74 10.50 1.72 22.21
C ALA A 74 11.62 2.33 21.35
N GLN A 75 11.46 2.40 20.03
CA GLN A 75 12.47 2.94 19.11
C GLN A 75 12.52 4.46 19.07
N TYR A 76 11.60 5.18 19.73
CA TYR A 76 11.71 6.66 19.81
C TYR A 76 13.03 7.12 20.44
N THR A 77 13.61 6.31 21.34
CA THR A 77 14.87 6.62 22.02
C THR A 77 16.09 6.00 21.35
N TYR A 78 15.91 5.21 20.29
CA TYR A 78 17.02 4.60 19.57
C TYR A 78 17.88 5.69 18.91
N ILE A 79 19.20 5.59 19.10
CA ILE A 79 20.21 6.39 18.40
C ILE A 79 21.53 5.62 18.45
N GLU A 80 22.12 5.37 17.29
CA GLU A 80 23.38 4.66 17.14
C GLU A 80 24.00 5.04 15.79
N ASP A 81 25.33 5.09 15.72
CA ASP A 81 25.98 5.00 14.41
C ASP A 81 26.28 3.51 14.17
N ILE A 82 25.68 2.98 13.11
CA ILE A 82 25.80 1.56 12.73
C ILE A 82 26.93 1.32 11.72
N ASP A 83 27.83 2.29 11.56
CA ASP A 83 29.00 2.24 10.68
C ASP A 83 28.65 2.00 9.19
N ASP A 84 27.49 2.51 8.74
CA ASP A 84 27.01 2.37 7.35
C ASP A 84 27.26 3.61 6.47
N GLY A 85 28.00 4.60 7.00
CA GLY A 85 28.34 5.84 6.32
C GLY A 85 27.25 6.92 6.35
N ARG A 86 26.21 6.76 7.17
CA ARG A 86 25.13 7.76 7.34
C ARG A 86 25.23 8.55 8.65
N GLY A 87 26.23 8.26 9.48
CA GLY A 87 26.39 8.78 10.84
C GLY A 87 25.34 8.23 11.79
N TYR A 88 24.91 9.03 12.76
CA TYR A 88 23.84 8.61 13.67
C TYR A 88 22.56 8.27 12.91
N THR A 89 22.04 7.08 13.17
CA THR A 89 20.72 6.58 12.78
C THR A 89 19.83 6.55 14.03
N ALA A 90 18.66 7.17 14.00
CA ALA A 90 17.82 7.34 15.19
C ALA A 90 16.32 7.20 14.93
N GLY A 91 15.59 6.92 16.00
CA GLY A 91 14.12 6.94 16.02
C GLY A 91 13.46 5.76 15.29
N ILE A 92 12.14 5.87 15.15
CA ILE A 92 11.25 4.77 14.73
C ILE A 92 11.40 4.29 13.27
N ILE A 93 12.12 5.04 12.44
CA ILE A 93 12.34 4.72 11.01
C ILE A 93 13.79 4.92 10.56
N GLY A 94 14.72 5.18 11.48
CA GLY A 94 16.13 5.41 11.14
C GLY A 94 16.40 6.74 10.44
N PHE A 95 16.03 7.85 11.07
CA PHE A 95 16.46 9.18 10.63
C PHE A 95 17.97 9.28 10.73
N CYS A 96 18.68 9.73 9.69
CA CYS A 96 20.14 9.79 9.72
C CYS A 96 20.70 11.22 9.71
N SER A 97 21.78 11.46 10.46
CA SER A 97 22.44 12.77 10.48
C SER A 97 23.06 13.14 9.13
N GLY A 98 23.51 12.14 8.37
CA GLY A 98 24.15 12.32 7.07
C GLY A 98 23.20 12.45 5.88
N THR A 99 21.91 12.13 6.02
CA THR A 99 20.93 12.12 4.91
C THR A 99 19.95 13.29 4.92
N GLY A 100 20.01 14.15 5.95
CA GLY A 100 19.23 15.38 6.06
C GLY A 100 17.87 15.23 6.73
N ASP A 101 17.28 14.04 6.75
CA ASP A 101 16.00 13.77 7.39
C ASP A 101 16.03 13.90 8.93
N MET A 102 17.16 13.59 9.58
CA MET A 102 17.33 13.90 11.01
C MET A 102 17.37 15.42 11.25
N LEU A 103 18.00 16.18 10.36
CA LEU A 103 18.03 17.64 10.43
C LEU A 103 16.60 18.20 10.29
N ASP A 104 15.84 17.73 9.31
CA ASP A 104 14.45 18.14 9.10
C ASP A 104 13.57 17.80 10.31
N LEU A 105 13.73 16.60 10.88
CA LEU A 105 13.02 16.18 12.09
C LEU A 105 13.28 17.14 13.26
N VAL A 106 14.55 17.45 13.55
CA VAL A 106 14.91 18.31 14.69
C VAL A 106 14.48 19.76 14.42
N GLN A 107 14.53 20.24 13.18
CA GLN A 107 14.01 21.55 12.80
C GLN A 107 12.50 21.62 13.04
N LEU A 108 11.73 20.65 12.55
CA LEU A 108 10.28 20.58 12.77
C LEU A 108 9.92 20.47 14.26
N TYR A 109 10.68 19.70 15.04
CA TYR A 109 10.47 19.62 16.49
C TYR A 109 10.75 20.98 17.16
N THR A 110 11.76 21.70 16.70
CA THR A 110 12.09 23.04 17.21
C THR A 110 11.04 24.08 16.85
N ASP A 111 10.47 24.01 15.65
CA ASP A 111 9.39 24.90 15.24
C ASP A 111 8.12 24.65 16.07
N ARG A 112 7.82 23.39 16.38
CA ARG A 112 6.67 23.00 17.21
C ARG A 112 6.89 23.23 18.70
N LYS A 113 8.13 23.12 19.18
CA LYS A 113 8.53 23.29 20.57
C LYS A 113 9.85 24.08 20.65
N PRO A 114 9.78 25.42 20.61
CA PRO A 114 10.96 26.27 20.73
C PRO A 114 11.72 26.01 22.04
N GLY A 115 13.05 26.03 21.99
CA GLY A 115 13.89 25.80 23.17
C GLY A 115 13.94 24.36 23.68
N ASN A 116 13.50 23.37 22.88
CA ASN A 116 13.65 21.96 23.24
C ASN A 116 15.14 21.54 23.33
N ALA A 117 15.38 20.40 23.98
CA ALA A 117 16.73 19.89 24.26
C ALA A 117 17.59 19.60 23.01
N LEU A 118 16.97 19.35 21.85
CA LEU A 118 17.67 19.04 20.60
C LEU A 118 18.02 20.29 19.78
N ALA A 119 17.35 21.42 20.03
CA ALA A 119 17.53 22.66 19.25
C ALA A 119 18.99 23.14 19.23
N LYS A 120 19.73 22.92 20.32
CA LYS A 120 21.16 23.29 20.43
C LYS A 120 22.06 22.56 19.42
N TYR A 121 21.63 21.42 18.88
CA TYR A 121 22.40 20.62 17.93
C TYR A 121 22.11 20.98 16.46
N LEU A 122 21.13 21.84 16.17
CA LEU A 122 20.81 22.24 14.79
C LEU A 122 22.01 22.80 13.99
N PRO A 123 22.91 23.63 14.56
CA PRO A 123 24.11 24.05 13.85
C PRO A 123 25.05 22.90 13.49
N ALA A 124 25.21 21.92 14.38
CA ALA A 124 26.03 20.72 14.13
C ALA A 124 25.40 19.84 13.04
N LEU A 125 24.10 19.53 13.17
CA LEU A 125 23.35 18.76 12.17
C LEU A 125 23.43 19.38 10.76
N ARG A 126 23.35 20.71 10.65
CA ARG A 126 23.54 21.41 9.36
C ARG A 126 24.95 21.24 8.79
N LYS A 127 25.97 21.21 9.64
CA LYS A 127 27.37 21.10 9.22
C LYS A 127 27.74 19.69 8.79
N VAL A 128 27.21 18.67 9.46
CA VAL A 128 27.56 17.27 9.20
C VAL A 128 26.69 16.61 8.13
N ASN A 129 25.55 17.21 7.78
CA ASN A 129 24.66 16.72 6.72
C ASN A 129 25.45 16.46 5.41
N GLY A 130 25.26 15.28 4.82
CA GLY A 130 26.04 14.78 3.68
C GLY A 130 27.32 14.01 4.07
N SER A 131 27.57 13.76 5.36
CA SER A 131 28.68 12.95 5.87
C SER A 131 28.28 12.09 7.07
N ASP A 132 29.15 11.18 7.47
CA ASP A 132 29.05 10.36 8.70
C ASP A 132 29.67 11.04 9.94
N SER A 133 30.00 12.33 9.86
CA SER A 133 30.70 13.01 10.95
C SER A 133 29.86 13.18 12.22
N HIS A 134 30.48 12.96 13.39
CA HIS A 134 29.90 13.22 14.72
C HIS A 134 30.33 14.56 15.34
N SER A 135 30.79 15.51 14.52
CA SER A 135 31.34 16.77 15.04
C SER A 135 30.26 17.77 15.45
N GLY A 136 30.17 18.11 16.75
CA GLY A 136 29.35 19.19 17.30
C GLY A 136 28.34 18.71 18.33
#